data_AF-A0A838ZRR6-F1
#
_entry.id   AF-A0A838ZRR6-F1
#
_cell.length_a   1.000
_cell.length_b   1.000
_cell.length_c   1.000
_cell.angle_alpha   90.00
_cell.angle_beta   90.00
_cell.angle_gamma   90.00
#
_symmetry.space_group_name_H-M   'P 1'
#
loop_
_entity.id
_entity.type
_entity.pdbx_description
1 polymer ?
#
loop_
_entity_poly.entity_id
_entity_poly.type
_entity_poly.pdbx_seq_one_letter_code
_entity_poly.pdbx_strand_id
1 'polypeptide(L)'
;MKIIPFLISTLLLISCSNFYEFSNPTEEKEMYRAFEMPVGGETLEFNAYKDYYHDTINLDVVYINAKELNQLKRSTIHSSKNKQTLFLHNDTPYYLNIIGYYYPDLLLNEIKKPKTRFQSIPLTSGLGYQYEFNEKQIADFYIPHSGGILRFMAIGNPEWNKINSERFDKEINFVFYVINAQYFRLKP
;
A
#
# COMPACT_ATOMS: atom_id res chain seq x y z
N MET A 1 -6.12 62.26 40.29
CA MET A 1 -7.13 62.29 39.21
C MET A 1 -6.49 61.95 37.88
N LYS A 2 -6.81 60.79 37.29
CA LYS A 2 -7.00 60.52 35.85
C LYS A 2 -7.56 59.09 35.69
N ILE A 3 -8.07 58.77 34.51
CA ILE A 3 -9.21 57.86 34.27
C ILE A 3 -8.78 56.68 33.35
N ILE A 4 -9.07 55.43 33.75
CA ILE A 4 -9.80 54.32 33.03
C ILE A 4 -9.65 54.26 31.48
N PRO A 5 -9.62 53.08 30.77
CA PRO A 5 -9.34 51.66 31.12
C PRO A 5 -8.62 50.83 29.99
N PHE A 6 -8.73 49.48 30.05
CA PHE A 6 -8.54 48.50 28.94
C PHE A 6 -7.09 48.41 28.36
N LEU A 7 -6.65 47.34 27.68
CA LEU A 7 -7.40 46.32 26.94
C LEU A 7 -6.78 44.91 27.10
N ILE A 8 -7.66 43.90 27.02
CA ILE A 8 -7.35 42.46 27.02
C ILE A 8 -6.47 42.08 25.82
N SER A 9 -5.41 41.29 26.02
CA SER A 9 -5.00 40.28 25.02
C SER A 9 -4.13 39.17 25.59
N THR A 10 -4.77 38.17 26.19
CA THR A 10 -4.19 36.83 26.33
C THR A 10 -4.23 36.13 24.97
N LEU A 11 -3.20 36.34 24.14
CA LEU A 11 -3.00 35.55 22.93
C LEU A 11 -2.20 34.28 23.25
N LEU A 12 -2.96 33.24 23.60
CA LEU A 12 -2.52 31.85 23.62
C LEU A 12 -2.04 31.46 22.21
N LEU A 13 -0.74 31.52 21.96
CA LEU A 13 -0.12 30.87 20.80
C LEU A 13 -0.01 29.35 21.03
N ILE A 14 -1.15 28.72 21.33
CA ILE A 14 -1.30 27.29 21.09
C ILE A 14 -1.52 27.15 19.59
N SER A 15 -0.40 27.04 18.85
CA SER A 15 -0.43 26.56 17.47
C SER A 15 -0.81 25.08 17.49
N CYS A 16 -2.11 24.80 17.68
CA CYS A 16 -2.69 23.55 17.25
C CYS A 16 -2.51 23.49 15.73
N SER A 17 -1.43 22.83 15.31
CA SER A 17 -1.37 22.20 14.01
C SER A 17 -2.55 21.23 13.96
N ASN A 18 -3.63 21.65 13.31
CA ASN A 18 -4.78 20.80 13.06
C ASN A 18 -4.34 19.65 12.14
N PHE A 19 -3.87 18.57 12.75
CA PHE A 19 -4.04 17.26 12.16
C PHE A 19 -5.54 17.09 11.92
N TYR A 20 -5.92 16.73 10.71
CA TYR A 20 -7.28 16.29 10.43
C TYR A 20 -7.48 14.96 11.15
N GLU A 21 -7.96 15.04 12.39
CA GLU A 21 -8.42 13.89 13.16
C GLU A 21 -9.76 13.45 12.56
N PHE A 22 -9.70 12.44 11.67
CA PHE A 22 -10.85 11.89 10.95
C PHE A 22 -11.86 11.34 11.97
N SER A 23 -12.87 12.16 12.25
CA SER A 23 -13.79 12.00 13.38
C SER A 23 -15.21 11.66 12.90
N ASN A 24 -15.33 10.75 11.93
CA ASN A 24 -16.59 10.09 11.56
C ASN A 24 -16.34 8.73 10.86
N PRO A 25 -16.68 7.59 11.47
CA PRO A 25 -16.61 6.25 10.83
C PRO A 25 -17.49 6.09 9.58
N THR A 26 -18.38 7.05 9.32
CA THR A 26 -19.27 7.11 8.16
C THR A 26 -18.57 7.63 6.90
N GLU A 27 -17.66 8.60 7.02
CA GLU A 27 -16.98 9.20 5.86
C GLU A 27 -15.88 8.28 5.30
N GLU A 28 -15.16 7.55 6.15
CA GLU A 28 -14.15 6.58 5.74
C GLU A 28 -14.74 5.48 4.84
N LYS A 29 -15.92 4.95 5.20
CA LYS A 29 -16.67 3.98 4.38
C LYS A 29 -17.15 4.57 3.04
N GLU A 30 -17.13 5.89 2.88
CA GLU A 30 -17.41 6.52 1.59
C GLU A 30 -16.20 6.62 0.67
N MET A 31 -14.96 6.50 1.19
CA MET A 31 -13.72 6.66 0.41
C MET A 31 -13.14 5.36 -0.14
N TYR A 32 -13.31 4.22 0.55
CA TYR A 32 -12.77 2.93 0.15
C TYR A 32 -13.83 1.82 0.11
N ARG A 33 -13.48 0.71 -0.53
CA ARG A 33 -14.27 -0.54 -0.60
C ARG A 33 -13.39 -1.72 -0.22
N ALA A 34 -13.99 -2.74 0.37
CA ALA A 34 -13.35 -4.04 0.60
C ALA A 34 -13.32 -4.86 -0.70
N PHE A 35 -12.26 -5.65 -0.85
CA PHE A 35 -12.07 -6.66 -1.90
C PHE A 35 -11.76 -8.00 -1.23
N GLU A 36 -12.52 -9.04 -1.58
CA GLU A 36 -12.36 -10.37 -1.03
C GLU A 36 -11.09 -11.06 -1.57
N MET A 37 -10.31 -11.66 -0.67
CA MET A 37 -9.08 -12.40 -0.97
C MET A 37 -9.20 -13.85 -0.47
N PRO A 38 -9.38 -14.84 -1.36
CA PRO A 38 -9.54 -16.23 -0.96
C PRO A 38 -8.18 -16.91 -0.68
N VAL A 39 -7.84 -17.05 0.59
CA VAL A 39 -6.51 -17.43 1.14
C VAL A 39 -6.67 -18.72 1.95
N GLY A 40 -5.88 -19.77 1.72
CA GLY A 40 -5.81 -20.94 2.63
C GLY A 40 -7.09 -21.77 2.91
N GLY A 41 -8.27 -21.36 2.44
CA GLY A 41 -9.58 -21.90 2.83
C GLY A 41 -10.49 -20.89 3.56
N GLU A 42 -9.95 -19.72 3.91
CA GLU A 42 -10.63 -18.54 4.45
C GLU A 42 -10.73 -17.42 3.39
N THR A 43 -11.53 -16.39 3.68
CA THR A 43 -11.61 -15.17 2.87
C THR A 43 -11.21 -14.00 3.75
N LEU A 44 -10.19 -13.24 3.31
CA LEU A 44 -9.75 -12.00 3.94
C LEU A 44 -10.28 -10.80 3.14
N GLU A 45 -10.26 -9.60 3.74
CA GLU A 45 -10.61 -8.36 3.05
C GLU A 45 -9.36 -7.51 2.82
N PHE A 46 -9.22 -6.91 1.64
CA PHE A 46 -8.26 -5.84 1.37
C PHE A 46 -9.02 -4.56 1.00
N ASN A 47 -8.75 -3.45 1.67
CA ASN A 47 -9.39 -2.18 1.37
C ASN A 47 -8.61 -1.40 0.31
N ALA A 48 -9.29 -0.79 -0.65
CA ALA A 48 -8.68 0.21 -1.54
C ALA A 48 -9.70 1.28 -1.94
N TYR A 49 -9.25 2.41 -2.51
CA TYR A 49 -10.14 3.47 -3.02
C TYR A 49 -11.27 2.89 -3.87
N LYS A 50 -12.49 3.46 -3.77
CA LYS A 50 -13.67 2.92 -4.45
C LYS A 50 -13.51 2.75 -5.96
N ASP A 51 -12.71 3.59 -6.59
CA ASP A 51 -12.44 3.58 -8.02
C ASP A 51 -11.63 2.35 -8.49
N TYR A 52 -11.03 1.58 -7.58
CA TYR A 52 -10.34 0.35 -7.96
C TYR A 52 -11.30 -0.72 -8.50
N TYR A 53 -10.86 -1.44 -9.53
CA TYR A 53 -11.58 -2.52 -10.20
C TYR A 53 -10.83 -3.85 -10.06
N HIS A 54 -11.57 -4.96 -10.14
CA HIS A 54 -11.02 -6.33 -10.15
C HIS A 54 -11.52 -7.22 -11.30
N ASP A 55 -12.60 -6.82 -12.00
CA ASP A 55 -13.34 -7.69 -12.93
C ASP A 55 -12.98 -7.50 -14.42
N THR A 56 -12.48 -6.32 -14.81
CA THR A 56 -12.35 -5.93 -16.22
C THR A 56 -10.96 -5.35 -16.49
N ILE A 57 -10.01 -6.23 -16.84
CA ILE A 57 -8.62 -5.82 -17.07
C ILE A 57 -8.50 -4.99 -18.36
N ASN A 58 -8.47 -3.67 -18.20
CA ASN A 58 -8.02 -2.74 -19.21
C ASN A 58 -6.48 -2.79 -19.28
N LEU A 59 -5.92 -3.38 -20.35
CA LEU A 59 -4.48 -3.62 -20.45
C LEU A 59 -3.65 -2.32 -20.61
N ASP A 60 -4.25 -1.22 -21.05
CA ASP A 60 -3.54 0.05 -21.25
C ASP A 60 -3.14 0.72 -19.92
N VAL A 61 -3.79 0.33 -18.81
CA VAL A 61 -3.53 0.81 -17.45
C VAL A 61 -2.86 -0.24 -16.55
N VAL A 62 -2.50 -1.40 -17.12
CA VAL A 62 -1.67 -2.40 -16.44
C VAL A 62 -0.20 -2.10 -16.68
N TYR A 63 0.48 -1.56 -15.66
CA TYR A 63 1.88 -1.14 -15.77
C TYR A 63 2.87 -2.31 -15.85
N ILE A 64 2.44 -3.56 -15.66
CA ILE A 64 3.33 -4.73 -15.68
C ILE A 64 2.82 -5.84 -16.60
N ASN A 65 3.66 -6.31 -17.51
CA ASN A 65 3.30 -7.46 -18.35
C ASN A 65 3.60 -8.80 -17.64
N ALA A 66 3.03 -9.90 -18.14
CA ALA A 66 3.19 -11.23 -17.55
C ALA A 66 4.65 -11.72 -17.48
N LYS A 67 5.55 -11.28 -18.37
CA LYS A 67 6.97 -11.65 -18.33
C LYS A 67 7.68 -10.94 -17.19
N GLU A 68 7.46 -9.63 -17.05
CA GLU A 68 7.96 -8.81 -15.94
C GLU A 68 7.46 -9.31 -14.58
N LEU A 69 6.16 -9.60 -14.47
CA LEU A 69 5.56 -10.13 -13.24
C LEU A 69 6.19 -11.48 -12.84
N ASN A 70 6.42 -12.38 -13.80
CA ASN A 70 7.11 -13.64 -13.54
C ASN A 70 8.59 -13.44 -13.11
N GLN A 71 9.26 -12.41 -13.64
CA GLN A 71 10.62 -12.05 -13.21
C GLN A 71 10.62 -11.51 -11.78
N LEU A 72 9.73 -10.57 -11.44
CA LEU A 72 9.56 -10.06 -10.06
C LEU A 72 9.26 -11.19 -9.08
N LYS A 73 8.33 -12.09 -9.42
CA LYS A 73 7.96 -13.21 -8.54
C LYS A 73 9.15 -14.10 -8.20
N ARG A 74 9.94 -14.47 -9.22
CA ARG A 74 11.13 -15.35 -9.10
C ARG A 74 12.36 -14.64 -8.52
N SER A 75 12.39 -13.31 -8.51
CA SER A 75 13.54 -12.55 -7.98
C SER A 75 13.72 -12.71 -6.47
N THR A 76 12.62 -12.83 -5.73
CA THR A 76 12.57 -12.88 -4.25
C THR A 76 12.09 -14.23 -3.71
N ILE A 77 11.19 -14.95 -4.40
CA ILE A 77 10.66 -16.26 -3.97
C ILE A 77 11.04 -17.35 -4.98
N HIS A 78 11.42 -18.54 -4.49
CA HIS A 78 11.75 -19.70 -5.33
C HIS A 78 10.67 -20.80 -5.33
N SER A 79 9.61 -20.64 -4.54
CA SER A 79 8.45 -21.56 -4.53
C SER A 79 7.64 -21.47 -5.83
N SER A 80 7.31 -22.63 -6.38
CA SER A 80 6.31 -22.78 -7.46
C SER A 80 4.87 -22.76 -6.94
N LYS A 81 4.64 -23.15 -5.67
CA LYS A 81 3.32 -23.15 -5.04
C LYS A 81 2.91 -21.71 -4.71
N ASN A 82 1.96 -21.16 -5.45
CA ASN A 82 1.35 -19.87 -5.17
C ASN A 82 -0.05 -19.79 -5.79
N LYS A 83 -0.95 -19.05 -5.14
CA LYS A 83 -2.28 -18.70 -5.66
C LYS A 83 -2.36 -17.18 -5.76
N GLN A 84 -2.84 -16.64 -6.89
CA GLN A 84 -3.20 -15.22 -6.96
C GLN A 84 -4.50 -15.00 -6.19
N THR A 85 -4.51 -14.02 -5.31
CA THR A 85 -5.65 -13.74 -4.41
C THR A 85 -6.25 -12.36 -4.63
N LEU A 86 -5.52 -11.46 -5.29
CA LEU A 86 -5.97 -10.09 -5.56
C LEU A 86 -5.34 -9.57 -6.86
N PHE A 87 -6.10 -8.80 -7.63
CA PHE A 87 -5.58 -7.88 -8.65
C PHE A 87 -6.44 -6.63 -8.66
N LEU A 88 -5.84 -5.48 -8.37
CA LEU A 88 -6.50 -4.18 -8.39
C LEU A 88 -5.80 -3.26 -9.38
N HIS A 89 -6.60 -2.62 -10.22
CA HIS A 89 -6.19 -1.56 -11.14
C HIS A 89 -7.28 -0.49 -11.21
N ASN A 90 -7.03 0.60 -11.93
CA ASN A 90 -7.99 1.66 -12.20
C ASN A 90 -7.81 2.14 -13.64
N ASP A 91 -8.86 2.67 -14.27
CA ASP A 91 -8.83 3.17 -15.66
C ASP A 91 -8.07 4.50 -15.84
N THR A 92 -7.57 5.09 -14.76
CA THR A 92 -6.75 6.32 -14.78
C THR A 92 -5.29 6.03 -14.40
N PRO A 93 -4.34 6.79 -14.96
CA PRO A 93 -2.90 6.64 -14.67
C PRO A 93 -2.50 7.09 -13.25
N TYR A 94 -3.45 7.38 -12.36
CA TYR A 94 -3.23 8.01 -11.06
C TYR A 94 -3.11 7.04 -9.90
N TYR A 95 -3.48 5.77 -10.08
CA TYR A 95 -3.44 4.75 -9.02
C TYR A 95 -2.38 3.67 -9.27
N LEU A 96 -1.91 3.04 -8.19
CA LEU A 96 -1.05 1.86 -8.23
C LEU A 96 -1.76 0.70 -8.98
N ASN A 97 -0.99 -0.24 -9.54
CA ASN A 97 -1.50 -1.60 -9.69
C ASN A 97 -1.12 -2.40 -8.44
N ILE A 98 -2.05 -3.17 -7.87
CA ILE A 98 -1.80 -3.99 -6.67
C ILE A 98 -2.08 -5.45 -6.99
N ILE A 99 -1.11 -6.33 -6.72
CA ILE A 99 -1.20 -7.77 -7.00
C ILE A 99 -0.95 -8.56 -5.71
N GLY A 100 -1.95 -9.34 -5.29
CA GLY A 100 -1.88 -10.20 -4.11
C GLY A 100 -1.65 -11.67 -4.46
N TYR A 101 -0.76 -12.32 -3.73
CA TYR A 101 -0.49 -13.75 -3.81
C TYR A 101 -0.47 -14.38 -2.42
N TYR A 102 -0.98 -15.61 -2.31
CA TYR A 102 -0.76 -16.47 -1.17
C TYR A 102 0.23 -17.59 -1.52
N TYR A 103 1.24 -17.77 -0.67
CA TYR A 103 2.27 -18.82 -0.76
C TYR A 103 2.12 -19.75 0.45
N PRO A 104 1.41 -20.89 0.32
CA PRO A 104 1.31 -21.87 1.39
C PRO A 104 2.67 -22.53 1.67
N ASP A 105 2.86 -22.95 2.91
CA ASP A 105 4.06 -23.61 3.46
C ASP A 105 5.35 -22.75 3.44
N LEU A 106 5.33 -21.54 2.89
CA LEU A 106 6.49 -20.65 2.79
C LEU A 106 6.77 -19.94 4.12
N LEU A 107 8.04 -19.82 4.49
CA LEU A 107 8.50 -19.10 5.68
C LEU A 107 9.17 -17.76 5.33
N LEU A 108 9.11 -16.78 6.22
CA LEU A 108 9.73 -15.45 6.00
C LEU A 108 11.23 -15.51 5.70
N ASN A 109 11.96 -16.45 6.30
CA ASN A 109 13.41 -16.60 6.12
C ASN A 109 13.80 -17.19 4.76
N GLU A 110 12.85 -17.73 3.99
CA GLU A 110 13.06 -18.19 2.62
C GLU A 110 12.94 -17.06 1.58
N ILE A 111 12.44 -15.90 2.00
CA ILE A 111 12.22 -14.74 1.15
C ILE A 111 13.56 -14.02 0.94
N LYS A 112 14.03 -14.01 -0.30
CA LYS A 112 15.27 -13.35 -0.68
C LYS A 112 15.02 -11.86 -0.88
N LYS A 113 16.00 -11.05 -0.48
CA LYS A 113 16.05 -9.61 -0.79
C LYS A 113 16.06 -9.39 -2.31
N PRO A 114 15.51 -8.28 -2.83
CA PRO A 114 15.64 -7.91 -4.23
C PRO A 114 17.11 -7.87 -4.68
N LYS A 115 17.38 -8.27 -5.93
CA LYS A 115 18.73 -8.21 -6.53
C LYS A 115 19.16 -6.80 -6.95
N THR A 116 18.19 -5.89 -7.06
CA THR A 116 18.38 -4.47 -7.35
C THR A 116 18.64 -3.68 -6.05
N ARG A 117 19.03 -2.42 -6.14
CA ARG A 117 19.11 -1.53 -4.97
C ARG A 117 17.70 -1.35 -4.40
N PHE A 118 17.55 -1.59 -3.10
CA PHE A 118 16.27 -1.50 -2.40
C PHE A 118 16.40 -0.69 -1.10
N GLN A 119 15.26 -0.22 -0.60
CA GLN A 119 15.08 0.28 0.76
C GLN A 119 14.18 -0.71 1.51
N SER A 120 14.45 -0.97 2.79
CA SER A 120 13.53 -1.78 3.61
C SER A 120 12.36 -0.91 4.07
N ILE A 121 11.14 -1.40 3.87
CA ILE A 121 9.92 -0.76 4.37
C ILE A 121 9.60 -1.36 5.75
N PRO A 122 9.46 -0.57 6.83
CA PRO A 122 9.11 -1.09 8.14
C PRO A 122 7.68 -1.63 8.18
N LEU A 123 7.47 -2.71 8.94
CA LEU A 123 6.20 -3.38 9.15
C LEU A 123 6.11 -3.86 10.60
N THR A 124 4.89 -4.03 11.12
CA THR A 124 4.62 -4.66 12.43
C THR A 124 5.12 -6.12 12.45
N SER A 125 4.89 -6.81 11.34
CA SER A 125 5.24 -8.21 11.11
C SER A 125 5.52 -8.40 9.62
N GLY A 126 6.49 -9.25 9.28
CA GLY A 126 6.84 -9.52 7.90
C GLY A 126 8.06 -8.76 7.37
N LEU A 127 8.16 -8.70 6.04
CA LEU A 127 9.24 -8.04 5.31
C LEU A 127 8.65 -7.10 4.25
N GLY A 128 9.22 -5.90 4.11
CA GLY A 128 8.83 -4.95 3.06
C GLY A 128 10.07 -4.44 2.33
N TYR A 129 10.00 -4.34 1.00
CA TYR A 129 11.06 -3.78 0.17
C TYR A 129 10.50 -2.78 -0.85
N GLN A 130 11.13 -1.61 -0.95
CA GLN A 130 10.87 -0.63 -2.01
C GLN A 130 12.07 -0.56 -2.96
N TYR A 131 11.84 -0.69 -4.26
CA TYR A 131 12.90 -0.72 -5.27
C TYR A 131 12.38 -0.33 -6.66
N GLU A 132 13.31 -0.09 -7.58
CA GLU A 132 12.98 0.13 -9.00
C GLU A 132 13.19 -1.15 -9.82
N PHE A 133 12.25 -1.41 -10.74
CA PHE A 133 12.32 -2.51 -11.71
C PHE A 133 11.76 -2.04 -13.05
N ASN A 134 12.57 -2.05 -14.11
CA ASN A 134 12.20 -1.59 -15.45
C ASN A 134 11.46 -0.24 -15.42
N GLU A 135 12.07 0.78 -14.82
CA GLU A 135 11.56 2.16 -14.68
C GLU A 135 10.29 2.31 -13.81
N LYS A 136 9.81 1.23 -13.18
CA LYS A 136 8.63 1.23 -12.30
C LYS A 136 9.07 1.21 -10.84
N GLN A 137 8.45 2.04 -10.01
CA GLN A 137 8.57 1.95 -8.56
C GLN A 137 7.77 0.74 -8.06
N ILE A 138 8.39 -0.13 -7.25
CA ILE A 138 7.79 -1.32 -6.68
C ILE A 138 7.87 -1.24 -5.16
N ALA A 139 6.77 -1.57 -4.48
CA ALA A 139 6.74 -1.87 -3.05
C ALA A 139 6.21 -3.29 -2.89
N ASP A 140 7.02 -4.15 -2.26
CA ASP A 140 6.84 -5.59 -2.23
C ASP A 140 6.81 -6.05 -0.77
N PHE A 141 5.61 -6.36 -0.30
CA PHE A 141 5.29 -6.69 1.09
C PHE A 141 5.08 -8.18 1.24
N TYR A 142 5.54 -8.74 2.36
CA TYR A 142 5.46 -10.16 2.69
C TYR A 142 4.99 -10.31 4.13
N ILE A 143 3.71 -10.60 4.31
CA ILE A 143 3.03 -10.65 5.60
C ILE A 143 2.81 -12.12 5.99
N PRO A 144 3.24 -12.55 7.19
CA PRO A 144 2.91 -13.87 7.71
C PRO A 144 1.40 -14.07 7.84
N HIS A 145 0.92 -15.22 7.39
CA HIS A 145 -0.47 -15.63 7.53
C HIS A 145 -0.55 -17.09 7.99
N SER A 146 -1.71 -17.53 8.45
CA SER A 146 -1.93 -18.91 8.87
C SER A 146 -1.54 -19.89 7.75
N GLY A 147 -0.50 -20.70 7.98
CA GLY A 147 -0.01 -21.69 7.01
C GLY A 147 0.84 -21.14 5.84
N GLY A 148 1.28 -19.88 5.84
CA GLY A 148 2.14 -19.37 4.76
C GLY A 148 2.41 -17.87 4.76
N ILE A 149 2.66 -17.30 3.58
CA ILE A 149 2.93 -15.87 3.38
C ILE A 149 1.91 -15.26 2.40
N LEU A 150 1.33 -14.12 2.79
CA LEU A 150 0.68 -13.19 1.87
C LEU A 150 1.72 -12.24 1.29
N ARG A 151 1.78 -12.14 -0.05
CA ARG A 151 2.61 -11.18 -0.75
C ARG A 151 1.74 -10.15 -1.45
N PHE A 152 2.06 -8.87 -1.27
CA PHE A 152 1.44 -7.77 -2.02
C PHE A 152 2.52 -7.02 -2.79
N MET A 153 2.37 -6.94 -4.11
CA MET A 153 3.20 -6.09 -4.98
C MET A 153 2.36 -4.88 -5.40
N ALA A 154 2.74 -3.70 -4.92
CA ALA A 154 2.27 -2.42 -5.40
C ALA A 154 3.24 -1.88 -6.46
N ILE A 155 2.71 -1.48 -7.60
CA ILE A 155 3.46 -1.11 -8.80
C ILE A 155 3.02 0.28 -9.23
N GLY A 156 3.95 1.22 -9.19
CA GLY A 156 3.76 2.60 -9.63
C GLY A 156 3.74 2.72 -11.14
N ASN A 157 3.01 3.73 -11.62
CA ASN A 157 3.07 4.15 -13.01
C ASN A 157 4.51 4.65 -13.33
N PRO A 158 5.17 4.16 -14.39
CA PRO A 158 6.54 4.57 -14.75
C PRO A 158 6.68 6.08 -15.02
N GLU A 159 5.59 6.77 -15.40
CA GLU A 159 5.62 8.22 -15.66
C GLU A 159 5.55 9.07 -14.38
N TRP A 160 5.21 8.53 -13.21
CA TRP A 160 5.11 9.32 -11.98
C TRP A 160 6.44 9.92 -11.53
N ASN A 161 7.57 9.25 -11.74
CA ASN A 161 8.90 9.82 -11.45
C ASN A 161 9.15 11.16 -12.19
N LYS A 162 8.45 11.40 -13.32
CA LYS A 162 8.54 12.62 -14.13
C LYS A 162 7.44 13.64 -13.79
N ILE A 163 6.27 13.17 -13.34
CA ILE A 163 5.04 13.97 -13.17
C ILE A 163 4.79 14.35 -11.69
N ASN A 164 4.95 13.39 -10.77
CA ASN A 164 4.69 13.52 -9.34
C ASN A 164 5.39 12.37 -8.56
N SER A 165 6.66 12.57 -8.22
CA SER A 165 7.49 11.55 -7.56
C SER A 165 6.97 11.11 -6.19
N GLU A 166 6.20 11.97 -5.50
CA GLU A 166 5.60 11.66 -4.19
C GLU A 166 4.31 10.81 -4.29
N ARG A 167 3.72 10.65 -5.49
CA ARG A 167 2.42 9.94 -5.64
C ARG A 167 2.50 8.49 -5.15
N PHE A 168 3.60 7.81 -5.47
CA PHE A 168 3.83 6.43 -5.06
C PHE A 168 3.81 6.28 -3.55
N ASP A 169 4.65 7.03 -2.83
CA ASP A 169 4.72 6.95 -1.37
C ASP A 169 3.41 7.38 -0.70
N LYS A 170 2.67 8.35 -1.26
CA LYS A 170 1.35 8.75 -0.77
C LYS A 170 0.32 7.63 -0.86
N GLU A 171 0.24 6.91 -1.98
CA GLU A 171 -0.66 5.76 -2.10
C GLU A 171 -0.22 4.57 -1.27
N ILE A 172 1.09 4.30 -1.17
CA ILE A 172 1.60 3.26 -0.26
C ILE A 172 1.19 3.56 1.19
N ASN A 173 1.41 4.79 1.66
CA ASN A 173 1.03 5.18 3.02
C ASN A 173 -0.47 5.05 3.24
N PHE A 174 -1.32 5.56 2.35
CA PHE A 174 -2.78 5.48 2.55
C PHE A 174 -3.30 4.04 2.41
N VAL A 175 -3.03 3.37 1.30
CA VAL A 175 -3.62 2.05 0.99
C VAL A 175 -3.10 0.96 1.94
N PHE A 176 -1.79 0.96 2.27
CA PHE A 176 -1.21 -0.10 3.08
C PHE A 176 -1.16 0.26 4.57
N TYR A 177 -0.78 1.48 4.94
CA TYR A 177 -0.56 1.85 6.34
C TYR A 177 -1.76 2.49 7.04
N VAL A 178 -2.73 3.06 6.31
CA VAL A 178 -3.98 3.61 6.89
C VAL A 178 -5.11 2.59 6.78
N ILE A 179 -5.64 2.32 5.59
CA ILE A 179 -6.88 1.53 5.42
C ILE A 179 -6.72 0.00 5.53
N ASN A 180 -5.48 -0.49 5.53
CA ASN A 180 -5.13 -1.90 5.77
C ASN A 180 -4.16 -2.08 6.96
N ALA A 181 -4.16 -1.13 7.91
CA ALA A 181 -3.23 -1.09 9.04
C ALA A 181 -3.13 -2.42 9.82
N GLN A 182 -4.19 -3.24 9.84
CA GLN A 182 -4.24 -4.55 10.48
C GLN A 182 -3.20 -5.56 9.93
N TYR A 183 -2.76 -5.42 8.67
CA TYR A 183 -1.77 -6.32 8.06
C TYR A 183 -0.35 -5.74 8.04
N PHE A 184 -0.22 -4.41 7.96
CA PHE A 184 1.07 -3.76 7.67
C PHE A 184 1.65 -3.01 8.89
N ARG A 185 1.10 -1.83 9.23
CA ARG A 185 1.54 -0.83 10.24
C ARG A 185 3.04 -0.81 10.64
N LEU A 186 3.41 -0.83 11.93
CA LEU A 186 4.13 0.31 12.56
C LEU A 186 5.18 1.05 11.71
N LYS A 187 4.69 2.11 11.06
CA LYS A 187 5.26 3.46 11.22
C LYS A 187 4.50 4.19 12.36
N PRO A 188 5.15 5.19 13.00
CA PRO A 188 4.81 5.69 14.34
C PRO A 188 3.33 6.07 14.49
#